data_AF-A0AAD9KHW7-F1
#
_entry.id   AF-A0AAD9KHW7-F1
#
_cell.length_a   1.000
_cell.length_b   1.000
_cell.length_c   1.000
_cell.angle_alpha   90.00
_cell.angle_beta   90.00
_cell.angle_gamma   90.00
#
_symmetry.space_group_name_H-M   'P 1'
#
loop_
_entity.id
_entity.type
_entity.pdbx_description
1 polymer ?
#
loop_
_entity_poly.entity_id
_entity_poly.type
_entity_poly.pdbx_seq_one_letter_code
_entity_poly.pdbx_strand_id
1 'polypeptide(L)'
;MSLEANSWRYENMKTKAGTQCKRSLEKLKIKRENIYNDREDAEIQMKKDAFKSYWRETMELTANNKKMGTDLKQKQAEVVLSGKASMLVRKAALKKLFEDEYVQFQTELNQQNKAFYIKRE
;
A
#
# COMPACT_ATOMS: atom_id res chain seq x y z
N MET A 1 26.55 47.59 67.45
CA MET A 1 25.08 47.46 67.45
C MET A 1 24.50 48.64 66.69
N SER A 2 24.06 48.43 65.45
CA SER A 2 23.25 49.40 64.71
C SER A 2 22.24 48.62 63.85
N LEU A 3 21.02 49.14 63.83
CA LEU A 3 19.79 48.49 63.42
C LEU A 3 19.69 48.38 61.89
N GLU A 4 19.93 47.21 61.32
CA GLU A 4 19.60 46.88 59.92
C GLU A 4 18.53 45.78 59.81
N ALA A 5 17.66 45.67 60.81
CA ALA A 5 16.46 44.86 60.72
C ALA A 5 15.27 45.80 60.87
N ASN A 6 14.66 46.29 59.77
CA ASN A 6 13.24 46.71 59.69
C ASN A 6 12.76 47.40 58.38
N SER A 7 13.43 47.34 57.21
CA SER A 7 12.87 48.03 56.02
C SER A 7 11.93 47.19 55.13
N TRP A 8 11.85 45.86 55.30
CA TRP A 8 11.00 45.01 54.45
C TRP A 8 9.49 44.99 54.81
N ARG A 9 9.09 45.70 55.87
CA ARG A 9 7.71 45.62 56.40
C ARG A 9 6.75 46.68 55.87
N TYR A 10 7.21 47.62 55.02
CA TYR A 10 6.42 48.78 54.59
C TYR A 10 6.37 49.06 53.07
N GLU A 11 6.36 48.03 52.21
CA GLU A 11 6.03 48.21 50.77
C GLU A 11 4.77 47.46 50.28
N ASN A 12 3.99 46.86 51.19
CA ASN A 12 2.76 46.14 50.84
C ASN A 12 1.47 46.84 51.27
N MET A 13 1.43 48.17 51.21
CA MET A 13 0.15 48.91 51.17
C MET A 13 -0.39 48.93 49.73
N LYS A 14 -0.72 47.76 49.17
CA LYS A 14 -1.49 47.65 47.92
C LYS A 14 -2.94 47.36 48.28
N THR A 15 -3.83 48.28 47.97
CA THR A 15 -5.27 48.13 48.14
C THR A 15 -5.75 46.80 47.54
N LYS A 16 -6.68 46.09 48.21
CA LYS A 16 -7.18 44.76 47.76
C LYS A 16 -7.63 44.76 46.29
N ALA A 17 -8.16 45.89 45.82
CA ALA A 17 -8.55 46.13 44.43
C ALA A 17 -7.37 46.10 43.44
N GLY A 18 -6.21 46.68 43.79
CA GLY A 18 -5.01 46.68 42.94
C GLY A 18 -4.38 45.30 42.79
N THR A 19 -4.43 44.48 43.84
CA THR A 19 -3.93 43.10 43.82
C THR A 19 -4.83 42.17 42.98
N GLN A 20 -6.14 42.41 43.02
CA GLN A 20 -7.11 41.67 42.19
C GLN A 20 -6.95 42.00 40.70
N CYS A 21 -6.78 43.28 40.36
CA CYS A 21 -6.54 43.73 38.98
C CYS A 21 -5.24 43.13 38.39
N LYS A 22 -4.16 43.07 39.17
CA LYS A 22 -2.90 42.42 38.76
C LYS A 22 -3.08 40.92 38.51
N ARG A 23 -3.78 40.21 39.39
CA ARG A 23 -4.09 38.78 39.20
C ARG A 23 -4.94 38.52 37.96
N SER A 24 -5.90 39.39 37.63
CA SER A 24 -6.70 39.23 36.40
C SER A 24 -5.87 39.46 35.14
N LEU A 25 -4.96 40.42 35.13
CA LEU A 25 -4.05 40.66 34.00
C LEU A 25 -3.08 39.49 33.80
N GLU A 26 -2.57 38.92 34.89
CA GLU A 26 -1.69 37.75 34.86
C GLU A 26 -2.41 36.51 34.31
N LYS A 27 -3.66 36.27 34.72
CA LYS A 27 -4.51 35.22 34.14
C LYS A 27 -4.74 35.40 32.63
N LEU A 28 -4.95 36.63 32.17
CA LEU A 28 -5.10 36.93 30.75
C LEU A 28 -3.80 36.70 29.97
N LYS A 29 -2.64 36.99 30.58
CA LYS A 29 -1.33 36.72 30.01
C LYS A 29 -1.08 35.22 29.87
N ILE A 30 -1.30 34.45 30.94
CA ILE A 30 -1.20 32.97 30.92
C ILE A 30 -2.16 32.38 29.89
N LYS A 31 -3.41 32.86 29.83
CA LYS A 31 -4.39 32.40 28.84
C LYS A 31 -3.90 32.67 27.42
N ARG A 32 -3.28 33.82 27.17
CA ARG A 32 -2.73 34.17 25.87
C ARG A 32 -1.54 33.27 25.51
N GLU A 33 -0.62 33.05 26.45
CA GLU A 33 0.54 32.16 26.27
C GLU A 33 0.10 30.71 26.00
N ASN A 34 -0.89 30.20 26.73
CA ASN A 34 -1.45 28.86 26.50
C ASN A 34 -2.05 28.75 25.10
N ILE A 35 -2.78 29.76 24.61
CA ILE A 35 -3.34 29.74 23.25
C ILE A 35 -2.22 29.68 22.18
N TYR A 36 -1.09 30.33 22.40
CA TYR A 36 0.05 30.24 21.49
C TYR A 36 0.69 28.85 21.54
N ASN A 37 0.91 28.31 22.75
CA ASN A 37 1.46 26.96 22.91
C ASN A 37 0.54 25.89 22.30
N ASP A 38 -0.78 25.98 22.51
CA ASP A 38 -1.76 25.05 21.93
C ASP A 38 -1.73 25.07 20.40
N ARG A 39 -1.48 26.24 19.80
CA ARG A 39 -1.32 26.39 18.33
C ARG A 39 -0.02 25.77 17.85
N GLU A 40 1.08 26.01 18.55
CA GLU A 40 2.37 25.40 18.22
C GLU A 40 2.30 23.87 18.32
N ASP A 41 1.67 23.34 19.37
CA ASP A 41 1.44 21.91 19.55
C ASP A 41 0.57 21.33 18.43
N ALA A 42 -0.49 22.04 18.04
CA ALA A 42 -1.34 21.65 16.91
C ALA A 42 -0.54 21.61 15.60
N GLU A 43 0.30 22.60 15.33
CA GLU A 43 1.15 22.61 14.14
C GLU A 43 2.17 21.47 14.12
N ILE A 44 2.81 21.19 15.26
CA ILE A 44 3.73 20.07 15.41
C ILE A 44 3.00 18.76 15.14
N GLN A 45 1.79 18.60 15.69
CA GLN A 45 1.00 17.39 15.49
C GLN A 45 0.57 17.23 14.04
N MET A 46 0.12 18.30 13.39
CA MET A 46 -0.20 18.30 11.96
C MET A 46 1.00 17.90 11.11
N LYS A 47 2.19 18.42 11.39
CA LYS A 47 3.42 18.05 10.67
C LYS A 47 3.76 16.57 10.85
N LYS A 48 3.64 16.04 12.08
CA LYS A 48 3.85 14.61 12.36
C LYS A 48 2.86 13.74 11.60
N ASP A 49 1.58 14.13 11.59
CA ASP A 49 0.54 13.34 10.95
C ASP A 49 0.62 13.43 9.41
N ALA A 50 0.98 14.59 8.86
CA ALA A 50 1.31 14.74 7.44
C ALA A 50 2.49 13.85 7.03
N PHE A 51 3.57 13.81 7.83
CA PHE A 51 4.71 12.95 7.56
C PHE A 51 4.33 11.46 7.59
N LYS A 52 3.55 11.02 8.58
CA LYS A 52 3.05 9.64 8.64
C LYS A 52 2.18 9.30 7.43
N SER A 53 1.31 10.22 7.01
CA SER A 53 0.44 10.03 5.84
C SER A 53 1.27 9.86 4.58
N TYR A 54 2.23 10.76 4.33
CA TYR A 54 3.14 10.69 3.19
C TYR A 54 3.93 9.38 3.17
N TRP A 55 4.45 8.96 4.32
CA TRP A 55 5.17 7.70 4.44
C TRP A 55 4.29 6.50 4.10
N ARG A 56 3.06 6.46 4.62
CA ARG A 56 2.09 5.38 4.32
C ARG A 56 1.75 5.33 2.84
N GLU A 57 1.44 6.47 2.24
CA GLU A 57 1.10 6.55 0.81
C GLU A 57 2.28 6.06 -0.05
N THR A 58 3.50 6.47 0.27
CA THR A 58 4.70 6.02 -0.45
C THR A 58 4.88 4.50 -0.32
N MET A 59 4.70 3.95 0.87
CA MET A 59 4.76 2.51 1.10
C MET A 59 3.65 1.76 0.36
N GLU A 60 2.42 2.26 0.37
CA GLU A 60 1.30 1.69 -0.37
C GLU A 60 1.54 1.70 -1.87
N LEU A 61 2.04 2.81 -2.43
CA LEU A 61 2.42 2.90 -3.84
C LEU A 61 3.48 1.85 -4.21
N THR A 62 4.54 1.72 -3.40
CA THR A 62 5.58 0.71 -3.67
C THR A 62 5.06 -0.72 -3.56
N ALA A 63 4.19 -1.01 -2.58
CA ALA A 63 3.56 -2.31 -2.43
C ALA A 63 2.62 -2.63 -3.59
N ASN A 64 1.81 -1.66 -4.02
CA ASN A 64 0.90 -1.79 -5.15
C ASN A 64 1.67 -2.02 -6.46
N ASN A 65 2.75 -1.27 -6.70
CA ASN A 65 3.61 -1.49 -7.86
C ASN A 65 4.20 -2.90 -7.90
N LYS A 66 4.65 -3.42 -6.75
CA LYS A 66 5.14 -4.80 -6.66
C LYS A 66 4.03 -5.81 -6.96
N LYS A 67 2.84 -5.63 -6.39
CA LYS A 67 1.67 -6.48 -6.64
C LYS A 67 1.28 -6.48 -8.12
N MET A 68 1.18 -5.31 -8.74
CA MET A 68 0.90 -5.20 -10.18
C MET A 68 1.94 -5.94 -11.02
N GLY A 69 3.22 -5.83 -10.65
CA GLY A 69 4.30 -6.56 -11.31
C GLY A 69 4.18 -8.09 -11.16
N THR A 70 3.80 -8.59 -9.98
CA THR A 70 3.57 -10.02 -9.76
C THR A 70 2.35 -10.53 -10.52
N ASP A 71 1.26 -9.76 -10.50
CA ASP A 71 0.01 -10.12 -11.17
C ASP A 71 0.20 -10.19 -12.69
N LEU A 72 0.96 -9.24 -13.25
CA LEU A 72 1.29 -9.26 -14.68
C LEU A 72 2.09 -10.52 -15.05
N LYS A 73 3.08 -10.91 -14.23
CA LYS A 73 3.86 -12.13 -14.44
C LYS A 73 2.99 -13.38 -14.37
N GLN A 74 2.08 -13.45 -13.40
CA GLN A 74 1.15 -14.58 -13.27
C GLN A 74 0.24 -14.68 -14.50
N LYS A 75 -0.37 -13.57 -14.93
CA LYS A 75 -1.21 -13.53 -16.14
C LYS A 75 -0.46 -13.95 -17.39
N GLN A 76 0.79 -13.52 -17.55
CA GLN A 76 1.62 -13.95 -18.68
C GLN A 76 1.89 -15.46 -18.65
N ALA A 77 2.17 -16.03 -17.48
CA ALA A 77 2.36 -17.47 -17.33
C ALA A 77 1.07 -18.25 -17.67
N GLU A 78 -0.09 -17.77 -17.23
CA GLU A 78 -1.40 -18.36 -17.56
C GLU A 78 -1.67 -18.37 -19.07
N VAL A 79 -1.36 -17.28 -19.78
CA VAL A 79 -1.51 -17.21 -21.24
C VAL A 79 -0.64 -18.25 -21.94
N VAL A 80 0.62 -18.41 -21.51
CA VAL A 80 1.52 -19.42 -22.08
C VAL A 80 1.01 -20.84 -21.83
N LEU A 81 0.51 -21.12 -20.62
CA LEU A 81 -0.07 -22.43 -20.28
C LEU A 81 -1.33 -22.71 -21.10
N SER A 82 -2.21 -21.72 -21.26
CA SER A 82 -3.40 -21.82 -22.11
C SER A 82 -3.04 -22.12 -23.56
N GLY A 83 -2.02 -21.43 -24.11
CA GLY A 83 -1.51 -21.71 -25.46
C GLY A 83 -1.00 -23.14 -25.61
N LYS A 84 -0.26 -23.66 -24.62
CA LYS A 84 0.20 -25.06 -24.59
C LYS A 84 -0.99 -26.03 -24.55
N ALA A 85 -1.98 -25.78 -23.70
CA ALA A 85 -3.17 -26.62 -23.60
C ALA A 85 -3.95 -26.67 -24.92
N SER A 86 -4.16 -25.52 -25.57
CA SER A 86 -4.81 -25.44 -26.88
C SER A 86 -4.08 -26.25 -27.95
N MET A 87 -2.73 -26.16 -28.00
CA MET A 87 -1.93 -26.97 -28.91
C MET A 87 -2.06 -28.48 -28.64
N LEU A 88 -2.09 -28.89 -27.37
CA LEU A 88 -2.26 -30.31 -27.02
C LEU A 88 -3.63 -30.84 -27.45
N VAL A 89 -4.69 -30.09 -27.22
CA VAL A 89 -6.04 -30.44 -27.68
C VAL A 89 -6.07 -30.56 -29.20
N ARG A 90 -5.48 -29.61 -29.93
CA ARG A 90 -5.40 -29.68 -31.39
C ARG A 90 -4.61 -30.88 -31.88
N LYS A 91 -3.47 -31.20 -31.26
CA LYS A 91 -2.67 -32.38 -31.59
C LYS A 91 -3.44 -33.67 -31.36
N ALA A 92 -4.16 -33.78 -30.26
CA ALA A 92 -4.99 -34.95 -29.96
C ALA A 92 -6.13 -35.10 -30.98
N ALA A 93 -6.81 -34.01 -31.34
CA ALA A 93 -7.84 -34.02 -32.36
C ALA A 93 -7.30 -34.43 -33.74
N LEU A 94 -6.13 -33.89 -34.13
CA LEU A 94 -5.47 -34.27 -35.39
C LEU A 94 -5.04 -35.74 -35.40
N LYS A 95 -4.51 -36.26 -34.29
CA LYS A 95 -4.13 -37.67 -34.19
C LYS A 95 -5.34 -38.58 -34.43
N LYS A 96 -6.47 -38.25 -33.80
CA LYS A 96 -7.73 -38.99 -33.98
C LYS A 96 -8.20 -38.93 -35.44
N LEU A 97 -8.18 -37.75 -36.05
CA LEU A 97 -8.57 -37.60 -37.46
C LEU A 97 -7.69 -38.48 -38.38
N PHE A 98 -6.38 -38.49 -38.18
CA PHE A 98 -5.48 -39.32 -38.98
C PHE A 98 -5.66 -40.82 -38.72
N GLU A 99 -6.01 -41.23 -37.50
CA GLU A 99 -6.37 -42.62 -37.21
C GLU A 99 -7.63 -43.04 -37.98
N ASP A 100 -8.66 -42.19 -37.97
CA ASP A 100 -9.92 -42.42 -38.70
C ASP A 100 -9.68 -42.48 -40.23
N GLU A 101 -8.91 -41.52 -40.77
CA GLU A 101 -8.52 -41.51 -42.19
C GLU A 101 -7.66 -42.72 -42.57
N TYR A 102 -6.73 -43.14 -41.71
CA TYR A 102 -5.90 -44.32 -41.94
C TYR A 102 -6.76 -45.58 -42.08
N VAL A 103 -7.75 -45.75 -41.18
CA VAL A 103 -8.68 -46.88 -41.26
C VAL A 103 -9.47 -46.83 -42.56
N GLN A 104 -10.00 -45.66 -42.93
CA GLN A 104 -10.72 -45.49 -44.19
C GLN A 104 -9.84 -45.89 -45.39
N PHE A 105 -8.65 -45.31 -45.53
CA PHE A 105 -7.77 -45.61 -46.65
C PHE A 105 -7.30 -47.06 -46.68
N GLN A 106 -7.07 -47.68 -45.52
CA GLN A 106 -6.73 -49.10 -45.47
C GLN A 106 -7.87 -49.97 -46.00
N THR A 107 -9.14 -49.62 -45.70
CA THR A 107 -10.29 -50.35 -46.26
C THR A 107 -10.38 -50.20 -47.78
N GLU A 108 -10.18 -48.99 -48.30
CA GLU A 108 -10.18 -48.71 -49.75
C GLU A 108 -9.02 -49.45 -50.47
N LEU A 109 -7.83 -49.48 -49.87
CA LEU A 109 -6.68 -50.21 -50.40
C LEU A 109 -6.92 -51.73 -50.42
N ASN A 110 -7.49 -52.27 -49.34
CA ASN A 110 -7.82 -53.69 -49.25
C ASN A 110 -8.81 -54.10 -50.36
N GLN A 111 -9.78 -53.25 -50.72
CA GLN A 111 -10.69 -53.51 -51.86
C GLN A 111 -9.93 -53.59 -53.20
N GLN A 112 -8.81 -52.88 -53.32
CA GLN A 112 -7.91 -52.95 -54.48
C GLN A 112 -6.83 -54.04 -54.36
N ASN A 113 -6.87 -54.90 -53.33
CA ASN A 113 -5.80 -55.85 -52.98
C ASN A 113 -4.43 -55.19 -52.80
N LYS A 114 -4.40 -53.94 -52.33
CA LYS A 114 -3.19 -53.19 -51.97
C LYS A 114 -3.14 -52.96 -50.47
N ALA A 115 -1.99 -52.57 -49.94
CA ALA A 115 -1.81 -52.22 -48.53
C ALA A 115 -0.77 -51.11 -48.38
N PHE A 116 -0.76 -50.44 -47.22
CA PHE A 116 0.28 -49.47 -46.89
C PHE A 116 1.65 -50.17 -46.76
N TYR A 117 2.69 -49.49 -47.26
CA TYR A 117 4.05 -49.92 -47.04
C TYR A 117 4.47 -49.58 -45.60
N ILE A 118 4.86 -50.60 -44.83
CA ILE A 118 5.41 -50.44 -43.49
C ILE A 118 6.86 -50.91 -43.55
N LYS A 119 7.79 -49.97 -43.42
CA LYS A 119 9.21 -50.31 -43.26
C LYS A 119 9.38 -50.97 -41.89
N ARG A 120 9.75 -52.25 -41.87
CA ARG A 120 10.18 -52.91 -40.64
C ARG A 120 11.62 -52.48 -40.36
N GLU A 121 11.89 -52.07 -39.13
CA GLU A 121 13.26 -51.81 -38.63
C GLU A 121 14.08 -53.10 -38.60
#